data_AF-A0A444XNR0-F1
#
_entry.id   AF-A0A444XNR0-F1
#
_cell.length_a   1.000
_cell.length_b   1.000
_cell.length_c   1.000
_cell.angle_alpha   90.00
_cell.angle_beta   90.00
_cell.angle_gamma   90.00
#
_symmetry.space_group_name_H-M   'P 1'
#
loop_
_entity.id
_entity.type
_entity.pdbx_description
1 polymer ?
#
loop_
_entity_poly.entity_id
_entity_poly.type
_entity_poly.pdbx_seq_one_letter_code
_entity_poly.pdbx_strand_id
1 'polypeptide(L)'
;MQRYIQQHDEVELSALGMAITTVVTIAEILKNNGLATEKKVLTSTVGMKDENKGRLVQKAKIEIVLGKSEKFDNLMVAANTSESHQPAGNDDKK
;
A
#
# COMPACT_ATOMS: atom_id res chain seq x y z
N MET A 1 -2.37 1.62 4.81
CA MET A 1 -1.06 1.80 4.13
C MET A 1 -0.64 3.26 4.06
N GLN A 2 -1.40 4.16 3.43
CA GLN A 2 -1.02 5.58 3.33
C GLN A 2 -0.77 6.24 4.70
N ARG A 3 -1.60 5.94 5.71
CA ARG A 3 -1.34 6.38 7.12
C ARG A 3 -0.11 5.74 7.77
N TYR A 4 0.27 4.52 7.37
CA TYR A 4 1.45 3.82 7.92
C TYR A 4 2.74 4.42 7.35
N ILE A 5 2.81 4.69 6.04
CA ILE A 5 3.93 5.41 5.41
C ILE A 5 4.02 6.86 5.91
N GLN A 6 2.90 7.46 6.33
CA GLN A 6 2.92 8.78 6.93
C GLN A 6 3.54 8.79 8.34
N GLN A 7 3.39 7.71 9.09
CA GLN A 7 3.93 7.56 10.47
C GLN A 7 5.33 6.95 10.50
N HIS A 8 5.70 6.18 9.46
CA HIS A 8 6.97 5.48 9.34
C HIS A 8 7.55 5.72 7.93
N ASP A 9 8.83 6.09 7.83
CA ASP A 9 9.50 6.35 6.54
C ASP A 9 9.59 5.11 5.63
N GLU A 10 9.32 3.93 6.18
CA GLU A 10 9.29 2.65 5.47
C GLU A 10 8.08 1.81 5.90
N VAL A 11 7.57 1.03 4.96
CA VAL A 11 6.55 0.00 5.20
C VAL A 11 6.96 -1.30 4.53
N GLU A 12 6.76 -2.42 5.24
CA GLU A 12 6.93 -3.76 4.70
C GLU A 12 5.58 -4.39 4.37
N LEU A 13 5.45 -4.92 3.15
CA LEU A 13 4.28 -5.66 2.66
C LEU A 13 4.68 -7.11 2.44
N SER A 14 4.00 -8.04 3.12
CA SER A 14 4.21 -9.46 2.89
C SER A 14 2.93 -10.20 2.54
N ALA A 15 3.03 -11.20 1.67
CA ALA A 15 1.90 -12.02 1.26
C ALA A 15 2.31 -13.43 0.87
N LEU A 16 1.32 -14.34 0.90
CA LEU A 16 1.49 -15.76 0.58
C LEU A 16 0.50 -16.21 -0.49
N GLY A 17 0.97 -17.03 -1.43
CA GLY A 17 0.13 -17.62 -2.48
C GLY A 17 -0.68 -16.57 -3.25
N MET A 18 -1.99 -16.73 -3.32
CA MET A 18 -2.87 -15.86 -4.11
C MET A 18 -2.87 -14.39 -3.65
N ALA A 19 -2.56 -14.11 -2.37
CA ALA A 19 -2.49 -12.74 -1.86
C ALA A 19 -1.29 -11.95 -2.40
N ILE A 20 -0.31 -12.62 -3.02
CA ILE A 20 0.86 -11.98 -3.62
C ILE A 20 0.43 -10.96 -4.68
N THR A 21 -0.54 -11.31 -5.53
CA THR A 21 -1.04 -10.41 -6.58
C THR A 21 -1.53 -9.10 -5.99
N THR A 22 -2.30 -9.15 -4.89
CA THR A 22 -2.81 -7.93 -4.23
C THR A 22 -1.68 -7.06 -3.70
N VAL A 23 -0.66 -7.66 -3.06
CA VAL A 23 0.49 -6.90 -2.55
C VAL A 23 1.29 -6.25 -3.67
N VAL A 24 1.51 -6.97 -4.78
CA VAL A 24 2.19 -6.42 -5.97
C VAL A 24 1.41 -5.24 -6.53
N THR A 25 0.09 -5.39 -6.75
CA THR A 25 -0.75 -4.31 -7.28
C THR A 25 -0.75 -3.08 -6.36
N ILE A 26 -0.82 -3.27 -5.04
CA ILE A 26 -0.74 -2.15 -4.09
C ILE A 26 0.61 -1.43 -4.21
N ALA A 27 1.71 -2.17 -4.26
CA ALA A 27 3.05 -1.59 -4.40
C ALA A 27 3.19 -0.82 -5.72
N GLU A 28 2.68 -1.37 -6.83
CA GLU A 28 2.68 -0.72 -8.13
C GLU A 28 1.87 0.59 -8.13
N ILE A 29 0.65 0.58 -7.58
CA ILE A 29 -0.18 1.79 -7.47
C ILE A 29 0.54 2.88 -6.68
N LEU A 30 1.15 2.53 -5.54
CA LEU A 30 1.85 3.50 -4.69
C LEU A 30 3.10 4.08 -5.39
N LYS A 31 3.85 3.27 -6.14
CA LYS A 31 5.00 3.74 -6.93
C LYS A 31 4.57 4.62 -8.10
N ASN A 32 3.54 4.20 -8.85
CA ASN A 32 3.06 4.92 -10.03
C ASN A 32 2.46 6.28 -9.66
N ASN A 33 1.77 6.37 -8.51
CA ASN A 33 1.25 7.63 -7.99
C ASN A 33 2.34 8.51 -7.35
N GLY A 34 3.60 8.07 -7.35
CA GLY A 34 4.71 8.80 -6.77
C GLY A 34 4.62 8.95 -5.26
N LEU A 35 3.89 8.07 -4.57
CA LEU A 35 3.75 8.08 -3.10
C LEU A 35 4.86 7.27 -2.42
N ALA A 36 5.40 6.27 -3.09
CA ALA A 36 6.43 5.42 -2.52
C ALA A 36 7.55 5.10 -3.51
N THR A 37 8.72 4.76 -2.97
CA THR A 37 9.84 4.19 -3.71
C THR A 37 10.09 2.76 -3.24
N GLU A 38 10.49 1.89 -4.15
CA GLU A 38 10.90 0.54 -3.77
C GLU A 38 12.28 0.56 -3.11
N LYS A 39 12.41 -0.08 -1.96
CA LYS A 39 13.69 -0.32 -1.31
C LYS A 39 14.15 -1.77 -1.46
N LYS A 40 13.22 -2.72 -1.39
CA LYS A 40 13.53 -4.15 -1.49
C LYS A 40 12.33 -4.94 -2.01
N VAL A 41 12.58 -5.94 -2.85
CA VAL A 41 11.62 -6.98 -3.22
C VAL A 41 12.30 -8.34 -3.03
N LEU A 42 11.68 -9.21 -2.24
CA LEU A 42 12.16 -10.56 -1.99
C LEU A 42 11.03 -11.55 -2.24
N THR A 43 11.34 -12.63 -2.95
CA THR A 43 10.47 -13.79 -3.08
C THR A 43 11.14 -15.00 -2.45
N SER A 44 10.35 -15.81 -1.76
CA SER A 44 10.82 -17.03 -1.11
C SER A 44 9.71 -18.08 -1.09
N THR A 45 10.02 -19.27 -0.58
CA THR A 45 9.03 -20.30 -0.29
C THR A 45 9.06 -20.62 1.19
N VAL A 46 7.88 -20.81 1.79
CA VAL A 46 7.74 -21.22 3.19
C VAL A 46 6.97 -22.54 3.24
N GLY A 47 7.47 -23.47 4.06
CA GLY A 47 6.76 -24.72 4.36
C GLY A 47 5.61 -24.46 5.33
N MET A 48 4.40 -24.83 4.95
CA MET A 48 3.20 -24.76 5.80
C MET A 48 2.57 -26.13 5.93
N LYS A 49 2.03 -26.43 7.10
CA LYS A 49 1.25 -27.65 7.32
C LYS A 49 -0.16 -27.43 6.80
N ASP A 50 -0.58 -28.22 5.82
CA ASP A 50 -1.97 -28.29 5.40
C ASP A 50 -2.71 -29.20 6.38
N GLU A 51 -3.42 -28.61 7.35
CA GLU A 51 -4.15 -29.36 8.39
C GLU A 51 -5.26 -30.23 7.79
N ASN A 52 -5.76 -29.87 6.60
CA ASN A 52 -6.82 -30.61 5.91
C ASN A 52 -6.29 -31.86 5.18
N LYS A 53 -5.00 -31.87 4.82
CA LYS A 53 -4.38 -32.97 4.04
C LYS A 53 -3.24 -33.68 4.77
N GLY A 54 -2.87 -33.25 5.97
CA GLY A 54 -1.78 -33.82 6.76
C GLY A 54 -0.39 -33.68 6.11
N ARG A 55 -0.26 -32.92 5.02
CA ARG A 55 0.97 -32.80 4.21
C ARG A 55 1.58 -31.41 4.37
N LEU A 56 2.91 -31.34 4.34
CA LEU A 56 3.64 -30.08 4.21
C LEU A 56 3.53 -29.57 2.77
N VAL A 57 3.03 -28.35 2.60
CA VAL A 57 2.92 -27.64 1.32
C VAL A 57 3.89 -26.46 1.32
N GLN A 58 4.58 -26.25 0.20
CA GLN A 58 5.39 -25.05 0.02
C GLN A 58 4.49 -23.96 -0.56
N LYS A 59 4.42 -22.81 0.10
CA LYS A 59 3.75 -21.61 -0.41
C LYS A 59 4.78 -20.57 -0.80
N ALA A 60 4.58 -19.94 -1.96
CA ALA A 60 5.32 -18.75 -2.31
C ALA A 60 5.02 -17.64 -1.30
N LYS A 61 6.05 -16.89 -0.94
CA LYS A 61 6.02 -15.69 -0.11
C LYS A 61 6.66 -14.55 -0.90
N ILE A 62 6.08 -13.36 -0.78
CA ILE A 62 6.70 -12.11 -1.22
C ILE A 62 6.84 -11.17 -0.03
N GLU A 63 7.90 -10.37 -0.04
CA GLU A 63 8.19 -9.30 0.91
C GLU A 63 8.66 -8.07 0.11
N ILE A 64 7.93 -6.97 0.21
CA ILE A 64 8.23 -5.70 -0.47
C ILE A 64 8.41 -4.62 0.59
N VAL A 65 9.58 -3.99 0.62
CA VAL A 65 9.83 -2.81 1.44
C VAL A 65 9.68 -1.57 0.56
N LEU A 66 8.76 -0.69 0.96
CA LEU A 66 8.51 0.58 0.31
C LEU A 66 8.94 1.72 1.24
N GLY A 67 9.71 2.66 0.70
CA GLY A 67 10.02 3.92 1.37
C GLY A 67 9.07 5.04 0.97
N LYS A 68 8.92 6.03 1.84
CA LYS A 68 8.26 7.30 1.50
C LYS A 68 9.01 7.98 0.34
N SER A 69 8.28 8.45 -0.67
CA SER A 69 8.89 9.24 -1.74
C SER A 69 9.06 10.71 -1.31
N GLU A 70 9.96 11.43 -1.97
CA GLU A 70 10.13 12.88 -1.77
C GLU A 70 8.87 13.68 -2.11
N LYS A 71 8.00 13.13 -2.97
CA LYS A 71 6.75 13.77 -3.41
C LYS A 71 5.59 13.49 -2.48
N PHE A 72 5.74 12.59 -1.50
CA PHE A 72 4.64 12.12 -0.68
C PHE A 72 3.96 13.24 0.10
N ASP A 73 4.73 14.11 0.78
CA ASP A 73 4.16 15.18 1.59
C ASP A 73 3.38 16.19 0.75
N ASN A 74 3.92 16.56 -0.41
CA ASN A 74 3.26 17.46 -1.35
C ASN A 74 1.94 16.88 -1.89
N LEU A 75 1.93 15.58 -2.23
CA LEU A 75 0.74 14.89 -2.72
C LEU A 75 -0.30 14.68 -1.62
N MET A 76 0.13 14.47 -0.38
CA MET A 76 -0.77 14.32 0.75
C MET A 76 -1.42 15.65 1.15
N VAL A 77 -0.68 16.76 1.12
CA VAL A 77 -1.24 18.10 1.31
C VAL A 77 -2.23 18.44 0.18
N ALA A 78 -1.89 18.15 -1.08
CA ALA A 78 -2.78 18.39 -2.22
C ALA A 78 -4.10 17.60 -2.11
N ALA A 79 -4.05 16.34 -1.67
CA ALA A 79 -5.25 15.53 -1.44
C ALA A 79 -6.16 16.13 -0.36
N ASN A 80 -5.58 16.62 0.75
CA ASN A 80 -6.35 17.21 1.85
C ASN A 80 -6.93 18.60 1.51
N THR A 81 -6.22 19.42 0.74
CA THR A 81 -6.71 20.75 0.30
C THR A 81 -7.83 20.65 -0.74
N SER A 82 -7.91 19.52 -1.44
CA SER A 82 -8.98 19.26 -2.42
C SER A 82 -10.33 18.93 -1.77
N GLU A 83 -10.36 18.59 -0.47
CA GLU A 83 -11.59 18.29 0.28
C GLU A 83 -12.19 19.51 1.02
N SER A 84 -11.51 20.67 1.02
CA SER A 84 -11.94 21.87 1.75
C SER A 84 -12.63 22.95 0.90
N HIS A 85 -12.99 22.69 -0.35
CA HIS A 85 -13.84 23.60 -1.15
C HIS A 85 -15.31 23.17 -1.10
N GLN A 86 -15.97 23.41 0.04
CA GLN A 86 -17.41 23.68 0.04
C GLN A 86 -17.61 25.13 -0.43
N PRO A 87 -18.28 25.41 -1.55
CA PRO A 87 -18.71 26.77 -1.84
C PRO A 87 -19.83 27.12 -0.85
N ALA A 88 -19.52 28.05 0.06
CA ALA A 88 -20.50 28.70 0.90
C ALA A 88 -21.34 29.68 0.06
N GLY A 89 -22.67 29.58 0.17
CA GLY A 89 -23.62 30.67 -0.03
C GLY A 89 -24.07 30.96 -1.47
N ASN A 90 -25.38 30.87 -1.69
CA ASN A 90 -26.17 32.01 -2.16
C ASN A 90 -27.63 31.81 -1.73
N ASP A 91 -28.04 32.60 -0.75
CA ASP A 91 -29.43 32.90 -0.45
C ASP A 91 -30.06 33.58 -1.67
N ASP A 92 -31.25 33.12 -2.11
CA ASP A 92 -32.29 34.03 -2.62
C ASP A 92 -33.63 33.32 -2.89
N LYS A 93 -34.71 33.99 -2.43
CA LYS A 93 -36.16 33.78 -2.65
C LYS A 93 -36.82 32.60 -1.91
N LYS A 94 -37.84 32.81 -1.08
CA LYS A 94 -39.01 33.71 -1.21
C LYS A 94 -39.68 33.91 0.15
#